data_AF-A0AAD1RZZ8-F1
#
_entry.id   AF-A0AAD1RZZ8-F1
#
_cell.length_a   1.000
_cell.length_b   1.000
_cell.length_c   1.000
_cell.angle_alpha   90.00
_cell.angle_beta   90.00
_cell.angle_gamma   90.00
#
_symmetry.space_group_name_H-M   'P 1'
#
loop_
_entity.id
_entity.type
_entity.pdbx_description
1 polymer ?
#
loop_
_entity_poly.entity_id
_entity_poly.type
_entity_poly.pdbx_seq_one_letter_code
_entity_poly.pdbx_strand_id
1 'polypeptide(L)'
;MNGDRKKDLVIGSPYAPGGGKQRGVVAAFYSQRRRRRDRLSVEDAEWSVTGEHNYAWFGYSLHGHKFKKITLLLVGSPTWSSCKSSNECDYPGTSSQSMGKVYGFYPPSKNISFVLLGDTEQSKLGSSFASGTLSINGIHKQILLVGAPTQDANARLAFIPQVVHHAGAVKVYEINAGIVPTLLGTLSGNRQFSRFGASLHLSDLDNDGLEEVIVASPAKSEDIQSVFFGSQAGRVYIYNGNITSPSFLSKQCKSWVFPCPKDWVR
;
A
#
# COMPACT_ATOMS: atom_id res chain seq x y z
N MET A 1 11.46 15.78 -7.76
CA MET A 1 12.51 14.74 -7.68
C MET A 1 13.91 15.34 -7.53
N ASN A 2 14.19 16.47 -8.17
CA ASN A 2 15.50 17.17 -8.10
C ASN A 2 15.53 18.42 -7.19
N GLY A 3 14.41 18.76 -6.54
CA GLY A 3 14.31 19.93 -5.65
C GLY A 3 14.03 21.27 -6.36
N ASP A 4 13.78 21.29 -7.67
CA ASP A 4 13.56 22.52 -8.45
C ASP A 4 12.13 23.10 -8.37
N ARG A 5 11.29 22.52 -7.50
CA ARG A 5 9.87 22.83 -7.27
C ARG A 5 8.93 22.54 -8.45
N LYS A 6 9.41 21.94 -9.53
CA LYS A 6 8.57 21.47 -10.63
C LYS A 6 8.17 20.01 -10.43
N LYS A 7 7.09 19.62 -11.09
CA LYS A 7 6.61 18.24 -11.08
C LYS A 7 7.41 17.46 -12.12
N ASP A 8 8.08 16.42 -11.66
CA ASP A 8 8.84 15.49 -12.51
C ASP A 8 8.02 14.23 -12.77
N LEU A 9 8.35 13.52 -13.85
CA LEU A 9 7.69 12.26 -14.20
C LEU A 9 8.46 11.10 -13.55
N VAL A 10 7.76 10.22 -12.84
CA VAL A 10 8.31 8.99 -12.26
C VAL A 10 7.54 7.80 -12.83
N ILE A 11 8.24 6.79 -13.31
CA ILE A 11 7.67 5.61 -13.97
C ILE A 11 8.22 4.36 -13.29
N GLY A 12 7.31 3.45 -12.95
CA GLY A 12 7.64 2.11 -12.47
C GLY A 12 7.52 1.11 -13.61
N SER A 13 8.48 0.20 -13.71
CA SER A 13 8.54 -0.88 -14.69
C SER A 13 8.76 -2.20 -13.95
N PRO A 14 7.74 -2.73 -13.25
CA PRO A 14 7.87 -3.87 -12.32
C PRO A 14 8.36 -5.15 -12.97
N TYR A 15 8.04 -5.36 -14.25
CA TYR A 15 8.42 -6.57 -14.99
C TYR A 15 9.75 -6.44 -15.73
N ALA A 16 10.40 -5.27 -15.67
CA ALA A 16 11.70 -5.08 -16.31
C ALA A 16 12.78 -5.97 -15.64
N PRO A 17 13.80 -6.42 -16.40
CA PRO A 17 14.84 -7.29 -15.86
C PRO A 17 15.53 -6.72 -14.61
N GLY A 18 15.94 -5.45 -14.63
CA GLY A 18 16.56 -4.78 -13.47
C GLY A 18 17.83 -5.48 -12.96
N GLY A 19 18.62 -6.09 -13.85
CA GLY A 19 19.79 -6.91 -13.48
C GLY A 19 19.46 -8.36 -13.09
N GLY A 20 18.20 -8.81 -13.25
CA GLY A 20 17.77 -10.18 -13.02
C GLY A 20 16.48 -10.52 -13.76
N LYS A 21 15.64 -11.38 -13.18
CA LYS A 21 14.34 -11.77 -13.76
C LYS A 21 13.23 -10.95 -13.11
N GLN A 22 12.62 -10.03 -13.86
CA GLN A 22 11.51 -9.18 -13.39
C GLN A 22 11.79 -8.53 -12.02
N ARG A 23 13.01 -8.04 -11.79
CA ARG A 23 13.32 -7.34 -10.53
C ARG A 23 12.60 -6.01 -10.44
N GLY A 24 12.38 -5.39 -11.59
CA GLY A 24 11.70 -4.11 -11.71
C GLY A 24 12.68 -2.92 -11.65
N VAL A 25 12.26 -1.83 -12.26
CA VAL A 25 13.01 -0.56 -12.33
C VAL A 25 12.07 0.59 -12.04
N VAL A 26 12.52 1.60 -11.30
CA VAL A 26 11.85 2.89 -11.19
C VAL A 26 12.78 3.95 -11.74
N ALA A 27 12.27 4.75 -12.66
CA ALA A 27 12.99 5.81 -13.35
C ALA A 27 12.26 7.14 -13.22
N ALA A 28 13.00 8.24 -13.10
CA ALA A 28 12.45 9.58 -13.05
C ALA A 28 13.11 10.48 -14.10
N PHE A 29 12.26 11.27 -14.75
CA PHE A 29 12.61 12.21 -15.81
C PHE A 29 12.32 13.61 -15.31
N TYR A 30 13.36 14.43 -15.19
CA TYR A 30 13.20 15.79 -14.68
C TYR A 30 12.52 16.70 -15.70
N SER A 31 11.68 17.59 -15.19
CA SER A 31 10.88 18.54 -15.97
C SER A 31 11.73 19.71 -16.49
N GLN A 32 12.65 19.41 -17.40
CA GLN A 32 13.43 20.42 -18.11
C GLN A 32 12.67 20.93 -19.34
N ARG A 33 12.73 22.25 -19.59
CA ARG A 33 12.03 22.96 -20.68
C ARG A 33 12.40 22.48 -22.12
N ARG A 34 13.33 21.53 -22.28
CA ARG A 34 13.95 21.18 -23.58
C ARG A 34 13.86 19.71 -23.99
N ARG A 35 13.09 18.85 -23.31
CA ARG A 35 12.80 17.49 -23.82
C ARG A 35 11.55 17.48 -24.69
N ARG A 36 11.69 17.94 -25.92
CA ARG A 36 10.76 17.60 -27.02
C ARG A 36 11.28 16.32 -27.70
N ARG A 37 11.14 15.19 -27.03
CA ARG A 37 11.32 13.87 -27.64
C ARG A 37 10.01 13.12 -27.53
N ASP A 38 9.58 12.51 -28.62
CA ASP A 38 8.32 11.75 -28.67
C ASP A 38 8.41 10.45 -27.86
N ARG A 39 9.63 9.97 -27.56
CA ARG A 39 9.89 8.75 -26.79
C ARG A 39 10.96 9.03 -25.73
N LEU A 40 10.70 8.58 -24.51
CA LEU A 40 11.65 8.61 -23.39
C LEU A 40 12.15 7.19 -23.13
N SER A 41 13.46 6.98 -23.27
CA SER A 41 14.09 5.70 -22.93
C SER A 41 14.45 5.67 -21.44
N VAL A 42 14.41 4.50 -20.79
CA VAL A 42 14.77 4.38 -19.36
C VAL A 42 16.23 4.77 -19.11
N GLU A 43 17.10 4.57 -20.11
CA GLU A 43 18.51 4.96 -20.10
C GLU A 43 18.72 6.48 -20.07
N ASP A 44 17.74 7.25 -20.54
CA ASP A 44 17.78 8.73 -20.51
C ASP A 44 17.35 9.30 -19.15
N ALA A 45 16.92 8.47 -18.20
CA ALA A 45 16.41 8.92 -16.91
C ALA A 45 17.54 9.51 -16.04
N GLU A 46 17.32 10.72 -15.50
CA GLU A 46 18.30 11.37 -14.60
C GLU A 46 18.39 10.70 -13.23
N TRP A 47 17.34 9.99 -12.83
CA TRP A 47 17.32 9.22 -11.60
C TRP A 47 16.68 7.87 -11.86
N SER A 48 17.32 6.81 -11.38
CA SER A 48 16.81 5.45 -11.51
C SER A 48 17.34 4.56 -10.40
N VAL A 49 16.50 3.61 -9.99
CA VAL A 49 16.79 2.56 -9.01
C VAL A 49 16.18 1.24 -9.48
N THR A 50 16.81 0.12 -9.13
CA THR A 50 16.42 -1.22 -9.55
C THR A 50 16.05 -2.08 -8.35
N GLY A 51 15.08 -2.98 -8.52
CA GLY A 51 14.74 -3.96 -7.51
C GLY A 51 15.88 -4.95 -7.24
N GLU A 52 15.91 -5.48 -6.02
CA GLU A 52 16.98 -6.38 -5.57
C GLU A 52 16.65 -7.85 -5.85
N HIS A 53 15.36 -8.23 -5.78
CA HIS A 53 14.90 -9.62 -5.82
C HIS A 53 14.15 -9.93 -7.11
N ASN A 54 14.40 -11.12 -7.68
CA ASN A 54 13.67 -11.60 -8.85
C ASN A 54 12.18 -11.71 -8.55
N TYR A 55 11.35 -11.37 -9.53
CA TYR A 55 9.89 -11.44 -9.46
C TYR A 55 9.23 -10.66 -8.32
N ALA A 56 9.96 -9.78 -7.63
CA ALA A 56 9.42 -8.97 -6.54
C ALA A 56 8.57 -7.79 -7.04
N TRP A 57 8.66 -7.49 -8.34
CA TRP A 57 7.89 -6.45 -9.03
C TRP A 57 8.11 -5.05 -8.42
N PHE A 58 9.36 -4.70 -8.14
CA PHE A 58 9.71 -3.38 -7.63
C PHE A 58 9.29 -2.29 -8.62
N GLY A 59 8.53 -1.30 -8.15
CA GLY A 59 7.93 -0.28 -9.01
C GLY A 59 6.52 -0.62 -9.47
N TYR A 60 5.88 -1.65 -8.91
CA TYR A 60 4.49 -2.00 -9.21
C TYR A 60 3.52 -0.87 -8.89
N SER A 61 3.74 -0.21 -7.75
CA SER A 61 2.98 0.95 -7.30
C SER A 61 3.97 2.04 -6.87
N LEU A 62 3.59 3.29 -7.08
CA LEU A 62 4.39 4.47 -6.77
C LEU A 62 3.53 5.48 -6.03
N HIS A 63 4.12 6.15 -5.05
CA HIS A 63 3.45 7.25 -4.36
C HIS A 63 4.43 8.34 -3.98
N GLY A 64 4.09 9.60 -4.29
CA GLY A 64 4.86 10.76 -3.89
C GLY A 64 4.14 11.52 -2.79
N HIS A 65 4.80 11.74 -1.65
CA HIS A 65 4.30 12.61 -0.60
C HIS A 65 5.25 13.80 -0.41
N LYS A 66 4.71 15.01 -0.49
CA LYS A 66 5.49 16.24 -0.39
C LYS A 66 5.40 16.81 1.02
N PHE A 67 6.48 16.71 1.77
CA PHE A 67 6.71 17.56 2.94
C PHE A 67 7.15 18.95 2.48
N LYS A 68 7.23 19.94 3.39
CA LYS A 68 7.53 21.36 3.06
C LYS A 68 8.70 21.54 2.08
N LYS A 69 9.84 20.90 2.34
CA LYS A 69 11.07 21.01 1.51
C LYS A 69 11.55 19.68 0.92
N ILE A 70 10.94 18.56 1.30
CA ILE A 70 11.43 17.22 1.01
C ILE A 70 10.30 16.41 0.37
N THR A 71 10.62 15.66 -0.68
CA THR A 71 9.68 14.71 -1.29
C THR A 71 10.04 13.30 -0.85
N LEU A 72 9.08 12.60 -0.27
CA LEU A 72 9.16 11.16 -0.04
C LEU A 72 8.60 10.46 -1.28
N LEU A 73 9.41 9.59 -1.89
CA LEU A 73 8.96 8.65 -2.90
C LEU A 73 8.85 7.26 -2.27
N LEU A 74 7.67 6.67 -2.37
CA LEU A 74 7.41 5.30 -1.97
C LEU A 74 7.34 4.42 -3.21
N VAL A 75 7.97 3.25 -3.13
CA VAL A 75 7.97 2.24 -4.19
C VAL A 75 7.49 0.92 -3.62
N GLY A 76 6.42 0.37 -4.18
CA GLY A 76 5.89 -0.94 -3.83
C GLY A 76 6.56 -2.07 -4.59
N SER A 77 6.75 -3.19 -3.89
CA SER A 77 7.30 -4.46 -4.39
C SER A 77 6.44 -5.60 -3.83
N PRO A 78 5.18 -5.74 -4.28
CA PRO A 78 4.15 -6.52 -3.60
C PRO A 78 4.40 -8.04 -3.63
N THR A 79 5.17 -8.55 -4.58
CA THR A 79 5.51 -9.98 -4.66
C THR A 79 6.84 -10.29 -3.98
N TRP A 80 7.45 -9.32 -3.30
CA TRP A 80 8.65 -9.56 -2.51
C TRP A 80 8.41 -10.66 -1.47
N SER A 81 9.37 -11.57 -1.38
CA SER A 81 9.36 -12.71 -0.48
C SER A 81 10.56 -12.64 0.46
N SER A 82 10.37 -13.01 1.72
CA SER A 82 11.49 -13.15 2.66
C SER A 82 12.10 -14.54 2.53
N CYS A 83 13.43 -14.59 2.45
CA CYS A 83 14.18 -15.84 2.28
C CYS A 83 15.35 -15.84 3.25
N LYS A 84 15.72 -17.02 3.77
CA LYS A 84 16.89 -17.17 4.64
C LYS A 84 18.20 -17.07 3.86
N SER A 85 18.20 -17.40 2.56
CA SER A 85 19.32 -17.22 1.64
C SER A 85 18.85 -16.81 0.24
N SER A 86 19.73 -16.19 -0.57
CA SER A 86 19.41 -15.75 -1.93
C SER A 86 19.06 -16.90 -2.88
N ASN A 87 19.60 -18.10 -2.63
CA ASN A 87 19.37 -19.29 -3.46
C ASN A 87 18.04 -19.99 -3.14
N GLU A 88 17.44 -19.68 -1.99
CA GLU A 88 16.18 -20.27 -1.52
C GLU A 88 14.93 -19.47 -1.94
N CYS A 89 15.10 -18.26 -2.48
CA CYS A 89 13.97 -17.43 -2.92
C CYS A 89 13.20 -18.00 -4.11
N ASP A 90 13.86 -18.81 -4.93
CA ASP A 90 13.27 -19.39 -6.14
C ASP A 90 12.48 -20.69 -5.85
N TYR A 91 12.51 -21.21 -4.62
CA TYR A 91 11.86 -22.47 -4.24
C TYR A 91 10.63 -22.25 -3.32
N PRO A 92 9.43 -22.71 -3.71
CA PRO A 92 8.23 -22.63 -2.90
C PRO A 92 8.29 -23.69 -1.77
N GLY A 93 8.82 -23.31 -0.61
CA GLY A 93 8.87 -24.19 0.58
C GLY A 93 9.82 -23.73 1.68
N THR A 94 10.76 -22.83 1.38
CA THR A 94 11.78 -22.33 2.33
C THR A 94 11.66 -20.83 2.62
N SER A 95 10.70 -20.15 1.99
CA SER A 95 10.55 -18.69 1.99
C SER A 95 9.09 -18.28 2.20
N SER A 96 8.88 -17.19 2.94
CA SER A 96 7.56 -16.61 3.10
C SER A 96 7.23 -15.76 1.88
N GLN A 97 6.38 -16.31 1.03
CA GLN A 97 6.15 -15.84 -0.33
C GLN A 97 5.21 -14.64 -0.38
N SER A 98 5.49 -13.67 -1.27
CA SER A 98 4.61 -12.54 -1.59
C SER A 98 4.09 -11.77 -0.37
N MET A 99 4.95 -11.57 0.63
CA MET A 99 4.65 -10.71 1.78
C MET A 99 4.53 -9.25 1.34
N GLY A 100 5.33 -8.86 0.34
CA GLY A 100 5.42 -7.50 -0.14
C GLY A 100 6.36 -6.64 0.70
N LYS A 101 6.94 -5.65 0.04
CA LYS A 101 7.91 -4.70 0.63
C LYS A 101 7.67 -3.32 0.05
N VAL A 102 7.75 -2.29 0.90
CA VAL A 102 7.71 -0.88 0.49
C VAL A 102 9.06 -0.25 0.78
N TYR A 103 9.56 0.51 -0.18
CA TYR A 103 10.82 1.23 -0.09
C TYR A 103 10.55 2.73 -0.02
N GLY A 104 11.14 3.41 0.96
CA GLY A 104 11.10 4.87 1.08
C GLY A 104 12.39 5.51 0.59
N PHE A 105 12.27 6.47 -0.32
CA PHE A 105 13.39 7.26 -0.84
C PHE A 105 13.15 8.75 -0.61
N TYR A 106 14.23 9.49 -0.38
CA TYR A 106 14.24 10.96 -0.42
C TYR A 106 15.10 11.44 -1.59
N PRO A 107 14.52 11.56 -2.81
CA PRO A 107 15.24 12.03 -4.00
C PRO A 107 15.85 13.42 -3.79
N PRO A 108 17.01 13.72 -4.42
CA PRO A 108 17.66 12.93 -5.48
C PRO A 108 18.52 11.77 -4.97
N SER A 109 18.62 11.55 -3.66
CA SER A 109 19.32 10.38 -3.12
C SER A 109 18.70 9.09 -3.65
N LYS A 110 19.55 8.12 -4.00
CA LYS A 110 19.14 6.76 -4.38
C LYS A 110 19.19 5.79 -3.20
N ASN A 111 19.63 6.25 -2.03
CA ASN A 111 19.72 5.42 -0.84
C ASN A 111 18.33 5.17 -0.27
N ILE A 112 18.06 3.90 0.03
CA ILE A 112 16.85 3.50 0.74
C ILE A 112 16.90 4.12 2.14
N SER A 113 15.92 4.94 2.46
CA SER A 113 15.84 5.64 3.75
C SER A 113 15.14 4.80 4.81
N PHE A 114 14.14 4.01 4.40
CA PHE A 114 13.49 3.01 5.24
C PHE A 114 12.81 1.94 4.38
N VAL A 115 12.44 0.83 5.02
CA VAL A 115 11.65 -0.25 4.41
C VAL A 115 10.46 -0.59 5.31
N LEU A 116 9.31 -0.89 4.71
CA LEU A 116 8.16 -1.48 5.40
C LEU A 116 7.96 -2.89 4.84
N LEU A 117 7.90 -3.89 5.72
CA LEU A 117 7.77 -5.29 5.36
C LEU A 117 6.34 -5.76 5.61
N GLY A 118 5.80 -6.56 4.69
CA GLY A 118 4.62 -7.37 4.97
C GLY A 118 4.89 -8.32 6.13
N ASP A 119 3.89 -8.53 6.98
CA ASP A 119 3.97 -9.36 8.18
C ASP A 119 3.36 -10.76 7.96
N THR A 120 2.70 -10.97 6.83
CA THR A 120 1.95 -12.19 6.52
C THR A 120 2.24 -12.65 5.10
N GLU A 121 2.33 -13.96 4.90
CA GLU A 121 2.47 -14.57 3.58
C GLU A 121 1.32 -14.18 2.68
N GLN A 122 1.63 -14.02 1.39
CA GLN A 122 0.66 -13.65 0.36
C GLN A 122 -0.12 -12.38 0.68
N SER A 123 0.35 -11.48 1.55
CA SER A 123 -0.37 -10.24 1.87
C SER A 123 -0.23 -9.15 0.82
N LYS A 124 0.87 -9.20 0.05
CA LYS A 124 1.22 -8.26 -1.02
C LYS A 124 1.21 -6.80 -0.55
N LEU A 125 1.82 -6.52 0.61
CA LEU A 125 1.98 -5.16 1.12
C LEU A 125 2.64 -4.26 0.08
N GLY A 126 2.12 -3.04 -0.07
CA GLY A 126 2.62 -2.08 -1.05
C GLY A 126 1.96 -2.25 -2.41
N SER A 127 0.79 -2.89 -2.50
CA SER A 127 0.04 -2.97 -3.76
C SER A 127 -0.61 -1.64 -4.14
N SER A 128 -0.93 -0.79 -3.15
CA SER A 128 -1.59 0.50 -3.32
C SER A 128 -1.15 1.46 -2.20
N PHE A 129 -1.29 2.76 -2.44
CA PHE A 129 -0.90 3.82 -1.51
C PHE A 129 -1.90 4.97 -1.52
N ALA A 130 -2.01 5.68 -0.40
CA ALA A 130 -2.54 7.03 -0.32
C ALA A 130 -1.87 7.75 0.86
N SER A 131 -1.71 9.07 0.80
CA SER A 131 -1.27 9.84 1.98
C SER A 131 -1.95 11.19 2.06
N GLY A 132 -2.07 11.69 3.29
CA GLY A 132 -2.92 12.82 3.61
C GLY A 132 -2.90 13.19 5.10
N THR A 133 -3.82 14.03 5.55
CA THR A 133 -3.94 14.54 6.91
C THR A 133 -5.23 14.03 7.56
N LEU A 134 -5.09 13.30 8.66
CA LEU A 134 -6.21 12.87 9.50
C LEU A 134 -6.10 13.51 10.88
N SER A 135 -7.21 13.68 11.59
CA SER A 135 -7.24 14.01 13.01
C SER A 135 -7.36 12.73 13.82
N ILE A 136 -6.37 12.45 14.68
CA ILE A 136 -6.38 11.28 15.57
C ILE A 136 -6.32 11.79 17.01
N ASN A 137 -7.38 11.55 17.77
CA ASN A 137 -7.59 12.07 19.12
C ASN A 137 -7.46 13.60 19.18
N GLY A 138 -7.99 14.30 18.16
CA GLY A 138 -7.89 15.76 18.05
C GLY A 138 -6.52 16.28 17.59
N ILE A 139 -5.57 15.41 17.27
CA ILE A 139 -4.23 15.77 16.81
C ILE A 139 -4.13 15.49 15.31
N HIS A 140 -3.82 16.52 14.51
CA HIS A 140 -3.63 16.37 13.07
C HIS A 140 -2.32 15.65 12.80
N LYS A 141 -2.39 14.52 12.09
CA LYS A 141 -1.26 13.66 11.73
C LYS A 141 -1.18 13.48 10.23
N GLN A 142 0.05 13.46 9.70
CA GLN A 142 0.30 13.03 8.33
C GLN A 142 0.29 11.50 8.30
N ILE A 143 -0.59 10.94 7.48
CA ILE A 143 -0.87 9.52 7.41
C ILE A 143 -0.46 8.97 6.04
N LEU A 144 0.11 7.78 6.06
CA LEU A 144 0.32 6.93 4.90
C LEU A 144 -0.52 5.68 5.03
N LEU A 145 -1.36 5.43 4.04
CA LEU A 145 -2.09 4.18 3.87
C LEU A 145 -1.34 3.28 2.90
N VAL A 146 -1.16 2.01 3.28
CA VAL A 146 -0.49 1.00 2.45
C VAL A 146 -1.39 -0.21 2.32
N GLY A 147 -1.77 -0.56 1.09
CA GLY A 147 -2.63 -1.70 0.81
C GLY A 147 -1.87 -3.03 0.84
N ALA A 148 -2.51 -4.01 1.46
CA ALA A 148 -2.15 -5.43 1.45
C ALA A 148 -3.40 -6.24 1.04
N PRO A 149 -3.83 -6.15 -0.23
CA PRO A 149 -5.16 -6.58 -0.68
C PRO A 149 -5.38 -8.09 -0.60
N THR A 150 -4.34 -8.86 -0.38
CA THR A 150 -4.41 -10.32 -0.33
C THR A 150 -4.14 -10.85 1.07
N GLN A 151 -4.00 -9.96 2.06
CA GLN A 151 -3.86 -10.33 3.47
C GLN A 151 -5.09 -11.07 3.99
N ASP A 152 -4.85 -12.15 4.72
CA ASP A 152 -5.88 -12.88 5.46
C ASP A 152 -6.34 -12.08 6.68
N ALA A 153 -7.63 -12.17 6.99
CA ALA A 153 -8.20 -11.58 8.20
C ALA A 153 -8.62 -12.67 9.18
N ASN A 154 -8.52 -12.38 10.48
CA ASN A 154 -9.01 -13.27 11.53
C ASN A 154 -10.45 -12.90 11.87
N ALA A 155 -11.32 -13.91 11.90
CA ALA A 155 -12.69 -13.84 12.40
C ALA A 155 -12.83 -14.78 13.60
N ARG A 156 -13.90 -14.59 14.39
CA ARG A 156 -14.28 -15.51 15.46
C ARG A 156 -15.75 -15.84 15.33
N LEU A 157 -16.09 -17.12 15.31
CA LEU A 157 -17.46 -17.59 15.45
C LEU A 157 -17.61 -18.14 16.88
N ALA A 158 -18.12 -17.31 17.79
CA ALA A 158 -18.06 -17.57 19.24
C ALA A 158 -16.60 -17.83 19.71
N PHE A 159 -16.29 -19.07 20.09
CA PHE A 159 -14.96 -19.49 20.55
C PHE A 159 -14.07 -20.08 19.43
N ILE A 160 -14.58 -20.20 18.21
CA ILE A 160 -13.86 -20.83 17.09
C ILE A 160 -13.13 -19.74 16.28
N PRO A 161 -11.78 -19.72 16.26
CA PRO A 161 -11.05 -18.85 15.36
C PRO A 161 -11.24 -19.32 13.91
N GLN A 162 -11.53 -18.37 13.02
CA GLN A 162 -11.69 -18.61 11.60
C GLN A 162 -10.79 -17.66 10.81
N VAL A 163 -10.23 -18.14 9.71
CA VAL A 163 -9.47 -17.32 8.76
C VAL A 163 -10.38 -16.93 7.60
N VAL A 164 -10.46 -15.64 7.31
CA VAL A 164 -11.11 -15.09 6.14
C VAL A 164 -10.02 -14.84 5.10
N HIS A 165 -9.78 -15.85 4.26
CA HIS A 165 -8.72 -15.80 3.29
C HIS A 165 -8.85 -14.61 2.34
N HIS A 166 -7.75 -13.93 2.07
CA HIS A 166 -7.67 -12.89 1.05
C HIS A 166 -8.71 -11.77 1.23
N ALA A 167 -9.09 -11.50 2.48
CA ALA A 167 -10.02 -10.42 2.80
C ALA A 167 -9.45 -9.05 2.42
N GLY A 168 -8.13 -8.91 2.50
CA GLY A 168 -7.39 -7.69 2.24
C GLY A 168 -7.32 -6.80 3.47
N ALA A 169 -6.28 -5.98 3.52
CA ALA A 169 -6.01 -5.08 4.63
C ALA A 169 -5.41 -3.75 4.14
N VAL A 170 -5.49 -2.74 5.00
CA VAL A 170 -4.80 -1.45 4.84
C VAL A 170 -4.02 -1.18 6.12
N LYS A 171 -2.70 -1.04 5.99
CA LYS A 171 -1.83 -0.61 7.09
C LYS A 171 -1.83 0.91 7.14
N VAL A 172 -2.03 1.47 8.34
CA VAL A 172 -2.09 2.92 8.59
C VAL A 172 -0.82 3.33 9.32
N TYR A 173 0.01 4.15 8.69
CA TYR A 173 1.26 4.64 9.26
C TYR A 173 1.20 6.15 9.50
N GLU A 174 1.81 6.61 10.59
CA GLU A 174 2.20 8.00 10.76
C GLU A 174 3.52 8.24 10.01
N ILE A 175 3.56 9.31 9.21
CA ILE A 175 4.76 9.68 8.44
C ILE A 175 5.27 11.05 8.84
N ASN A 176 6.59 11.16 8.97
CA ASN A 176 7.29 12.40 9.25
C ASN A 176 8.54 12.48 8.38
N ALA A 177 8.93 13.70 7.99
CA ALA A 177 10.08 13.89 7.11
C ALA A 177 11.37 13.38 7.78
N GLY A 178 12.07 12.48 7.10
CA GLY A 178 13.34 11.91 7.57
C GLY A 178 13.24 10.88 8.70
N ILE A 179 12.02 10.51 9.12
CA ILE A 179 11.79 9.53 10.19
C ILE A 179 11.15 8.27 9.59
N VAL A 180 11.50 7.11 10.14
CA VAL A 180 10.87 5.83 9.77
C VAL A 180 9.37 5.88 10.12
N PRO A 181 8.46 5.50 9.22
CA PRO A 181 7.03 5.50 9.50
C PRO A 181 6.64 4.60 10.68
N THR A 182 5.72 5.08 11.52
CA THR A 182 5.23 4.34 12.69
C THR A 182 3.87 3.73 12.39
N LEU A 183 3.69 2.42 12.58
CA LEU A 183 2.40 1.76 12.38
C LEU A 183 1.42 2.20 13.48
N LEU A 184 0.31 2.83 13.08
CA LEU A 184 -0.78 3.19 13.98
C LEU A 184 -1.81 2.07 14.11
N GLY A 185 -2.04 1.31 13.03
CA GLY A 185 -2.92 0.15 13.07
C GLY A 185 -3.29 -0.39 11.69
N THR A 186 -4.37 -1.17 11.63
CA THR A 186 -4.74 -1.92 10.41
C THR A 186 -6.24 -1.98 10.23
N LEU A 187 -6.72 -1.57 9.05
CA LEU A 187 -8.09 -1.80 8.59
C LEU A 187 -8.14 -3.16 7.89
N SER A 188 -9.16 -3.97 8.17
CA SER A 188 -9.30 -5.31 7.62
C SER A 188 -10.61 -5.48 6.87
N GLY A 189 -10.54 -6.09 5.69
CA GLY A 189 -11.72 -6.57 4.97
C GLY A 189 -12.43 -7.69 5.73
N ASN A 190 -13.68 -7.93 5.38
CA ASN A 190 -14.54 -8.88 6.11
C ASN A 190 -15.20 -9.95 5.26
N ARG A 191 -14.80 -10.04 3.99
CA ARG A 191 -15.30 -11.05 3.06
C ARG A 191 -14.10 -11.74 2.43
N GLN A 192 -14.21 -13.05 2.29
CA GLN A 192 -13.18 -13.85 1.62
C GLN A 192 -12.98 -13.33 0.20
N PHE A 193 -11.73 -13.27 -0.24
CA PHE A 193 -11.33 -12.82 -1.58
C PHE A 193 -11.78 -11.40 -1.97
N SER A 194 -12.25 -10.58 -1.02
CA SER A 194 -12.83 -9.28 -1.35
C SER A 194 -11.82 -8.20 -1.76
N ARG A 195 -10.53 -8.46 -1.54
CA ARG A 195 -9.41 -7.59 -1.90
C ARG A 195 -9.54 -6.18 -1.32
N PHE A 196 -9.99 -6.05 -0.08
CA PHE A 196 -10.06 -4.77 0.62
C PHE A 196 -8.67 -4.11 0.65
N GLY A 197 -8.59 -2.83 0.28
CA GLY A 197 -7.32 -2.13 0.15
C GLY A 197 -6.65 -2.28 -1.23
N ALA A 198 -7.35 -2.83 -2.23
CA ALA A 198 -6.82 -2.91 -3.59
C ALA A 198 -6.61 -1.53 -4.23
N SER A 199 -7.43 -0.54 -3.87
CA SER A 199 -7.23 0.87 -4.22
C SER A 199 -7.54 1.74 -3.01
N LEU A 200 -6.79 2.83 -2.86
CA LEU A 200 -6.82 3.74 -1.73
C LEU A 200 -6.85 5.19 -2.22
N HIS A 201 -7.61 6.01 -1.52
CA HIS A 201 -7.62 7.46 -1.75
C HIS A 201 -7.88 8.21 -0.45
N LEU A 202 -7.41 9.45 -0.40
CA LEU A 202 -7.68 10.41 0.66
C LEU A 202 -8.17 11.70 0.01
N SER A 203 -9.32 12.19 0.44
CA SER A 203 -9.90 13.43 -0.04
C SER A 203 -10.87 13.96 1.01
N ASP A 204 -10.87 15.27 1.21
CA ASP A 204 -11.89 15.97 1.98
C ASP A 204 -13.19 16.00 1.15
N LEU A 205 -14.17 15.18 1.53
CA LEU A 205 -15.45 15.01 0.82
C LEU A 205 -16.57 15.85 1.43
N ASP A 206 -16.50 16.13 2.73
CA ASP A 206 -17.49 16.94 3.45
C ASP A 206 -17.05 18.38 3.74
N ASN A 207 -15.83 18.74 3.30
CA ASN A 207 -15.24 20.06 3.36
C ASN A 207 -15.05 20.57 4.80
N ASP A 208 -14.73 19.66 5.73
CA ASP A 208 -14.41 19.97 7.14
C ASP A 208 -12.92 20.28 7.39
N GLY A 209 -12.08 20.12 6.35
CA GLY A 209 -10.63 20.34 6.40
C GLY A 209 -9.81 19.12 6.81
N LEU A 210 -10.45 17.97 7.02
CA LEU A 210 -9.84 16.65 7.18
C LEU A 210 -10.18 15.78 5.97
N GLU A 211 -9.30 14.82 5.65
CA GLU A 211 -9.54 13.94 4.50
C GLU A 211 -10.25 12.65 4.93
N GLU A 212 -11.27 12.24 4.18
CA GLU A 212 -11.88 10.91 4.32
C GLU A 212 -10.97 9.84 3.75
N VAL A 213 -10.87 8.72 4.47
CA VAL A 213 -10.19 7.51 4.00
C VAL A 213 -11.14 6.72 3.10
N ILE A 214 -10.79 6.60 1.82
CA ILE A 214 -11.56 5.85 0.83
C ILE A 214 -10.84 4.55 0.49
N VAL A 215 -11.51 3.42 0.70
CA VAL A 215 -10.94 2.08 0.48
C VAL A 215 -11.82 1.27 -0.46
N ALA A 216 -11.23 0.77 -1.56
CA ALA A 216 -11.92 -0.12 -2.48
C ALA A 216 -11.74 -1.60 -2.09
N SER A 217 -12.78 -2.38 -2.35
CA SER A 217 -12.84 -3.84 -2.21
C SER A 217 -13.53 -4.42 -3.47
N PRO A 218 -12.81 -4.49 -4.59
CA PRO A 218 -13.40 -4.71 -5.91
C PRO A 218 -14.02 -6.09 -6.09
N ALA A 219 -13.49 -7.11 -5.41
CA ALA A 219 -13.97 -8.49 -5.52
C ALA A 219 -14.95 -8.87 -4.39
N LYS A 220 -15.57 -7.87 -3.74
CA LYS A 220 -16.51 -8.14 -2.65
C LYS A 220 -17.82 -8.72 -3.18
N SER A 221 -18.23 -9.84 -2.60
CA SER A 221 -19.57 -10.41 -2.73
C SER A 221 -20.54 -9.81 -1.69
N GLU A 222 -21.83 -9.81 -2.00
CA GLU A 222 -22.87 -9.28 -1.10
C GLU A 222 -23.13 -10.25 0.08
N ASP A 223 -23.23 -11.55 -0.21
CA ASP A 223 -23.47 -12.62 0.76
C ASP A 223 -22.52 -13.81 0.57
N ILE A 224 -22.64 -14.82 1.43
CA ILE A 224 -21.82 -16.03 1.40
C ILE A 224 -22.23 -16.93 0.22
N GLN A 225 -23.53 -16.99 -0.10
CA GLN A 225 -24.04 -17.83 -1.20
C GLN A 225 -23.51 -17.34 -2.56
N SER A 226 -23.42 -16.04 -2.75
CA SER A 226 -22.93 -15.44 -3.98
C SER A 226 -21.43 -15.59 -4.22
N VAL A 227 -20.65 -16.00 -3.21
CA VAL A 227 -19.25 -16.45 -3.42
C VAL A 227 -19.23 -17.71 -4.27
N PHE A 228 -20.16 -18.64 -4.06
CA PHE A 228 -20.26 -19.88 -4.84
C PHE A 228 -20.69 -19.63 -6.29
N PHE A 229 -21.47 -18.58 -6.53
CA PHE A 229 -21.91 -18.18 -7.88
C PHE A 229 -20.99 -17.12 -8.52
N GLY A 230 -19.87 -16.78 -7.87
CA GLY A 230 -18.88 -15.85 -8.41
C GLY A 230 -19.35 -14.40 -8.54
N SER A 231 -20.41 -13.98 -7.83
CA SER A 231 -20.87 -12.59 -7.91
C SER A 231 -19.88 -11.67 -7.19
N GLN A 232 -19.29 -10.74 -7.93
CA GLN A 232 -18.42 -9.69 -7.41
C GLN A 232 -19.06 -8.34 -7.74
N ALA A 233 -19.81 -7.80 -6.78
CA ALA A 233 -20.43 -6.47 -6.93
C ALA A 233 -19.41 -5.35 -6.68
N GLY A 234 -18.35 -5.67 -5.92
CA GLY A 234 -17.41 -4.67 -5.43
C GLY A 234 -18.04 -3.77 -4.36
N ARG A 235 -17.18 -3.09 -3.59
CA ARG A 235 -17.62 -2.09 -2.62
C ARG A 235 -16.56 -1.04 -2.40
N VAL A 236 -16.99 0.18 -2.13
CA VAL A 236 -16.16 1.27 -1.61
C VAL A 236 -16.57 1.55 -0.18
N TYR A 237 -15.59 1.78 0.69
CA TYR A 237 -15.78 2.18 2.08
C TYR A 237 -15.20 3.58 2.25
N ILE A 238 -15.92 4.43 2.96
CA ILE A 238 -15.51 5.79 3.28
C ILE A 238 -15.49 5.89 4.80
N TYR A 239 -14.36 6.32 5.35
CA TYR A 239 -14.18 6.55 6.78
C TYR A 239 -13.83 8.01 7.02
N ASN A 240 -14.49 8.63 7.98
CA ASN A 240 -14.27 10.03 8.32
C ASN A 240 -12.83 10.25 8.84
N GLY A 241 -12.24 11.39 8.48
CA GLY A 241 -10.87 11.73 8.84
C GLY A 241 -10.65 12.11 10.32
N ASN A 242 -11.72 12.30 11.09
CA ASN A 242 -11.71 12.63 12.52
C ASN A 242 -11.90 11.38 13.40
N ILE A 243 -10.80 10.80 13.85
CA ILE A 243 -10.74 9.55 14.59
C ILE A 243 -10.56 9.86 16.08
N THR A 244 -11.64 9.80 16.86
CA THR A 244 -11.65 10.11 18.32
C THR A 244 -11.35 8.91 19.22
N SER A 245 -11.34 7.69 18.67
CA SER A 245 -10.93 6.47 19.37
C SER A 245 -10.14 5.57 18.42
N PRO A 246 -9.04 4.95 18.86
CA PRO A 246 -8.32 3.94 18.08
C PRO A 246 -9.15 2.69 17.76
N SER A 247 -10.44 2.63 18.10
CA SER A 247 -11.33 1.57 17.61
C SER A 247 -11.33 1.48 16.08
N PHE A 248 -11.09 2.58 15.37
CA PHE A 248 -10.81 2.60 13.92
C PHE A 248 -9.60 1.73 13.50
N LEU A 249 -8.62 1.57 14.41
CA LEU A 249 -7.36 0.84 14.20
C LEU A 249 -7.31 -0.48 14.97
N SER A 250 -8.32 -0.75 15.81
CA SER A 250 -8.41 -1.91 16.66
C SER A 250 -9.41 -2.90 16.09
N LYS A 251 -9.11 -4.18 16.24
CA LYS A 251 -9.95 -5.31 15.80
C LYS A 251 -11.28 -5.41 16.57
N GLN A 252 -11.69 -4.36 17.28
CA GLN A 252 -12.86 -4.36 18.18
C GLN A 252 -14.09 -3.83 17.44
N CYS A 253 -14.77 -4.75 16.79
CA CYS A 253 -16.11 -4.57 16.25
C CYS A 253 -17.19 -4.55 17.34
N LYS A 254 -18.33 -3.91 17.06
CA LYS A 254 -19.56 -4.15 17.84
C LYS A 254 -20.13 -5.54 17.58
N SER A 255 -19.92 -6.07 16.37
CA SER A 255 -20.26 -7.45 16.00
C SER A 255 -19.15 -8.42 16.39
N TRP A 256 -19.48 -9.49 17.12
CA TRP A 256 -18.53 -10.50 17.59
C TRP A 256 -18.03 -11.47 16.50
N VAL A 257 -18.46 -11.29 15.24
CA VAL A 257 -18.45 -12.37 14.23
C VAL A 257 -17.42 -12.15 13.10
N PHE A 258 -17.14 -10.91 12.69
CA PHE A 258 -16.22 -10.59 11.57
C PHE A 258 -15.47 -9.28 11.82
N PRO A 259 -14.32 -9.02 11.16
CA PRO A 259 -13.78 -7.66 11.05
C PRO A 259 -14.84 -6.73 10.46
N CYS A 260 -14.86 -5.46 10.84
CA CYS A 260 -15.97 -4.57 10.49
C CYS A 260 -15.43 -3.37 9.75
N PRO A 261 -15.25 -3.46 8.43
CA PRO A 261 -15.04 -2.27 7.63
C PRO A 261 -16.29 -1.39 7.60
N LYS A 262 -17.45 -1.79 8.19
CA LYS A 262 -18.74 -1.10 8.15
C LYS A 262 -19.15 -0.32 9.41
N ASP A 263 -18.63 -0.65 10.60
CA ASP A 263 -19.17 -0.08 11.86
C ASP A 263 -18.88 1.44 12.01
N TRP A 264 -18.00 1.98 11.17
CA TRP A 264 -17.59 3.39 11.13
C TRP A 264 -17.91 4.08 9.80
N VAL A 265 -18.64 3.42 8.90
CA VAL A 265 -19.00 3.96 7.59
C VAL A 265 -20.34 4.66 7.74
N ARG A 266 -20.38 5.95 7.38
CA ARG A 266 -21.63 6.66 7.11
C ARG A 266 -21.92 6.59 5.63
#